data_AF-A0A9E0RTV2-F1
#
_entry.id   AF-A0A9E0RTV2-F1
#
_cell.length_a   1.000
_cell.length_b   1.000
_cell.length_c   1.000
_cell.angle_alpha   90.00
_cell.angle_beta   90.00
_cell.angle_gamma   90.00
#
_symmetry.space_group_name_H-M   'P 1'
#
loop_
_entity.id
_entity.type
_entity.pdbx_description
1 polymer ?
#
loop_
_entity_poly.entity_id
_entity_poly.type
_entity_poly.pdbx_seq_one_letter_code
_entity_poly.pdbx_strand_id
1 'polypeptide(L)' 'MKIEAVPSPSYNDRKFDVDMLVLHYTGMQTGQAALDRMCDPSAEVSAHYMVW' A
#
# COMPACT_ATOMS: atom_id res chain seq x y z
N MET A 1 -4.58 16.43 -9.39
CA MET A 1 -4.21 15.12 -8.80
C MET A 1 -5.48 14.53 -8.21
N LYS A 2 -5.90 13.35 -8.67
CA LYS A 2 -7.06 12.64 -8.10
C LYS A 2 -6.54 11.73 -7.00
N ILE A 3 -7.20 11.74 -5.84
CA ILE A 3 -6.87 10.86 -4.71
C ILE A 3 -8.09 9.98 -4.46
N GLU A 4 -7.88 8.68 -4.42
CA GLU A 4 -8.91 7.69 -4.13
C GLU A 4 -8.56 6.97 -2.83
N ALA A 5 -9.52 6.87 -1.91
CA ALA A 5 -9.33 6.17 -0.65
C ALA A 5 -9.67 4.68 -0.84
N VAL A 6 -8.66 3.82 -0.74
CA VAL A 6 -8.79 2.37 -0.88
C VAL A 6 -8.13 1.70 0.33
N PRO A 7 -8.88 1.46 1.43
CA PRO A 7 -8.30 0.92 2.65
C PRO A 7 -7.97 -0.57 2.50
N SER A 8 -6.72 -0.93 2.81
CA SER A 8 -6.30 -2.33 2.98
C SER A 8 -6.61 -2.80 4.40
N PRO A 9 -6.97 -4.08 4.62
CA PRO A 9 -7.07 -4.65 5.96
C PRO A 9 -5.69 -4.90 6.60
N SER A 10 -4.59 -4.83 5.84
CA SER A 10 -3.25 -5.21 6.30
C SER A 10 -2.48 -4.03 6.91
N TYR A 11 -2.83 -3.65 8.14
CA TYR A 11 -2.09 -2.67 8.94
C TYR A 11 -2.24 -2.93 10.45
N ASN A 12 -1.37 -2.31 11.24
CA ASN A 12 -1.40 -2.35 12.69
C ASN A 12 -0.86 -1.03 13.28
N ASP A 13 -0.90 -0.92 14.61
CA ASP A 13 -0.44 0.28 15.31
C ASP A 13 1.10 0.40 15.31
N ARG A 14 1.57 1.63 15.10
CA ARG A 14 3.00 1.95 15.20
C ARG A 14 3.44 2.03 16.65
N LYS A 15 4.67 1.58 16.91
CA LYS A 15 5.33 1.74 18.23
C LYS A 15 6.06 3.09 18.38
N PHE A 16 6.38 3.74 17.26
CA PHE A 16 7.17 4.97 17.19
C PHE A 16 6.61 5.91 16.13
N ASP A 17 6.99 7.19 16.22
CA ASP A 17 6.63 8.21 15.24
C ASP A 17 7.27 7.94 13.87
N VAL A 18 6.69 8.53 12.82
CA VAL A 18 7.18 8.42 11.45
C VAL A 18 8.31 9.44 11.22
N ASP A 19 9.48 8.97 10.81
CA ASP A 19 10.67 9.80 10.54
C ASP A 19 11.28 9.58 9.14
N MET A 20 10.72 8.66 8.36
CA MET A 20 11.27 8.23 7.08
C MET A 20 10.19 8.09 6.01
N LEU A 21 10.55 8.49 4.78
CA LEU A 21 9.81 8.14 3.57
C LEU A 21 10.52 6.99 2.85
N VAL A 22 9.79 5.91 2.60
CA VAL A 22 10.28 4.75 1.83
C VAL A 22 9.59 4.74 0.48
N LEU A 23 10.39 4.76 -0.60
CA LEU A 23 9.89 4.60 -1.97
C LEU A 23 10.12 3.16 -2.40
N HIS A 24 9.05 2.48 -2.82
CA HIS A 24 9.10 1.09 -3.24
C HIS A 24 8.43 0.91 -4.61
N TYR A 25 9.03 0.09 -5.46
CA TYR A 25 8.44 -0.35 -6.72
C TYR A 25 7.70 -1.66 -6.51
N THR A 26 6.46 -1.75 -6.98
CA THR A 26 5.60 -2.91 -6.72
C THR A 26 6.07 -4.19 -7.41
N GLY A 27 6.82 -4.09 -8.52
CA GLY A 27 7.25 -5.26 -9.31
C GLY A 27 6.10 -5.98 -10.03
N MET A 28 4.88 -5.45 -9.96
CA MET A 28 3.68 -6.07 -10.55
C MET A 28 3.51 -5.63 -12.01
N GLN A 29 2.87 -6.49 -12.81
CA GLN A 29 2.70 -6.27 -14.25
C GLN A 29 1.82 -5.04 -14.57
N THR A 30 0.84 -4.73 -13.72
CA THR A 30 -0.04 -3.56 -13.86
C THR A 30 -0.29 -2.93 -12.49
N GLY A 31 -0.69 -1.65 -12.46
CA GLY A 31 -1.05 -1.01 -11.19
C GLY A 31 -2.33 -1.58 -10.59
N GLN A 32 -3.30 -2.04 -11.40
CA GLN A 32 -4.47 -2.74 -10.86
C GLN A 32 -4.08 -4.02 -10.12
N ALA A 33 -3.19 -4.83 -10.71
CA ALA A 33 -2.71 -6.04 -10.05
C ALA A 33 -1.95 -5.74 -8.74
N ALA A 34 -1.23 -4.61 -8.68
CA ALA A 34 -0.61 -4.16 -7.44
C ALA A 34 -1.64 -3.74 -6.39
N LEU A 35 -2.67 -2.97 -6.79
CA LEU A 35 -3.74 -2.55 -5.89
C LEU A 35 -4.49 -3.75 -5.33
N ASP A 36 -4.91 -4.68 -6.19
CA ASP A 36 -5.61 -5.90 -5.78
C ASP A 36 -4.78 -6.70 -4.76
N ARG A 37 -3.48 -6.87 -5.02
CA ARG A 37 -2.55 -7.57 -4.12
C ARG A 37 -2.35 -6.87 -2.78
N MET A 38 -2.41 -5.53 -2.73
CA MET A 38 -2.29 -4.75 -1.48
C MET A 38 -3.60 -4.70 -0.68
N CYS A 39 -4.74 -5.03 -1.28
CA CYS A 39 -6.03 -5.07 -0.60
C CYS A 39 -6.50 -6.49 -0.26
N ASP A 40 -5.85 -7.53 -0.79
CA ASP A 40 -6.11 -8.92 -0.45
C ASP A 40 -5.72 -9.22 1.02
N PRO A 41 -6.66 -9.68 1.88
CA PRO A 41 -6.37 -10.00 3.27
C PRO A 41 -5.33 -11.11 3.45
N SER A 42 -5.26 -12.09 2.54
CA SER A 42 -4.35 -13.23 2.62
C SER A 42 -2.90 -12.86 2.30
N ALA A 43 -2.74 -11.70 1.67
CA ALA A 43 -1.49 -11.19 1.15
C ALA A 43 -0.64 -10.49 2.21
N GLU A 44 -1.27 -10.02 3.30
CA GLU A 44 -0.68 -9.38 4.48
C GLU A 44 0.32 -8.24 4.16
N VAL A 45 0.08 -7.51 3.08
CA VAL A 45 0.90 -6.37 2.66
C VAL A 45 0.02 -5.19 2.28
N SER A 46 0.51 -3.99 2.54
CA SER A 46 -0.12 -2.73 2.12
C SER A 46 0.94 -1.64 1.95
N ALA A 47 0.54 -0.51 1.38
CA ALA A 47 1.34 0.71 1.35
C ALA A 47 0.46 1.90 1.77
N HIS A 48 1.08 2.96 2.28
CA HIS A 48 0.36 4.17 2.68
C HIS A 48 -0.19 4.92 1.46
N TYR A 49 0.54 4.86 0.34
CA TYR A 49 0.16 5.44 -0.94
C TYR A 49 0.63 4.56 -2.09
N MET A 50 -0.16 4.51 -3.15
CA MET A 50 0.24 3.99 -4.46
C MET A 50 0.07 5.10 -5.49
N VAL A 51 1.09 5.31 -6.32
CA VAL A 51 1.04 6.23 -7.46
C VAL A 51 1.22 5.39 -8.71
N TRP A 52 0.24 5.49 -9.62
CA TRP A 52 0.21 4.73 -10.86
C TRP A 52 -0.56 5.49 -11.94
#